data_AF-A0A969AQ95-F1
#
_entry.id   AF-A0A969AQ95-F1
#
_cell.length_a   1.000
_cell.length_b   1.000
_cell.length_c   1.000
_cell.angle_alpha   90.00
_cell.angle_beta   90.00
_cell.angle_gamma   90.00
#
_symmetry.space_group_name_H-M   'P 1'
#
loop_
_entity.id
_entity.type
_entity.pdbx_description
1 polymer ?
#
loop_
_entity_poly.entity_id
_entity_poly.type
_entity_poly.pdbx_seq_one_letter_code
_entity_poly.pdbx_strand_id
1 'polypeptide(L)' 'MNILNNSSFNFAAAPGTRDHHGFFVQDGTYELVRLDPSGWAFVCLDNHTCYYVDPENLLECCDLEEHP' A
#
# COMPACT_ATOMS: atom_id res chain seq x y z
N MET A 1 -10.51 25.64 6.65
CA MET A 1 -9.57 24.86 5.82
C MET A 1 -10.31 23.60 5.42
N ASN A 2 -10.64 23.51 4.13
CA ASN A 2 -11.61 22.54 3.63
C ASN A 2 -11.03 21.13 3.61
N ILE A 3 -11.84 20.24 4.17
CA ILE A 3 -11.70 18.80 4.26
C ILE A 3 -11.59 18.27 2.83
N LEU A 4 -10.38 17.95 2.39
CA LEU A 4 -10.22 17.14 1.19
C LEU A 4 -10.29 15.68 1.61
N ASN A 5 -11.54 15.20 1.52
CA ASN A 5 -11.96 13.93 0.95
C ASN A 5 -11.37 12.65 1.55
N ASN A 6 -12.28 11.86 2.10
CA ASN A 6 -12.14 10.42 2.30
C ASN A 6 -11.91 9.73 0.93
N SER A 7 -10.72 9.92 0.37
CA SER A 7 -10.26 9.25 -0.85
C SER A 7 -9.39 8.09 -0.37
N SER A 8 -10.01 6.96 -0.11
CA SER A 8 -9.32 5.69 0.09
C SER A 8 -8.65 5.29 -1.22
N PHE A 9 -7.34 5.57 -1.34
CA PHE A 9 -6.55 5.14 -2.47
C PHE A 9 -6.14 3.67 -2.25
N ASN A 10 -6.53 2.82 -3.20
CA ASN A 10 -6.30 1.38 -3.15
C ASN A 10 -5.09 1.04 -4.03
N PHE A 11 -4.07 0.45 -3.42
CA PHE A 11 -2.82 0.09 -4.05
C PHE A 11 -2.62 -1.43 -4.01
N ALA A 12 -2.11 -2.01 -5.07
CA ALA A 12 -1.57 -3.36 -5.03
C ALA A 12 -0.13 -3.32 -4.51
N ALA A 13 0.24 -4.28 -3.68
CA ALA A 13 1.66 -4.49 -3.37
C ALA A 13 2.34 -5.15 -4.58
N ALA A 14 3.48 -4.63 -5.01
CA ALA A 14 4.27 -5.29 -6.06
C ALA A 14 4.74 -6.68 -5.59
N PRO A 15 4.89 -7.66 -6.51
CA PRO A 15 5.39 -8.97 -6.15
C PRO A 15 6.80 -8.86 -5.54
N GLY A 16 6.96 -9.42 -4.34
CA GLY A 16 8.21 -9.31 -3.58
C GLY A 16 8.29 -8.11 -2.63
N THR A 17 7.22 -7.31 -2.52
CA THR A 17 7.12 -6.27 -1.49
C THR A 17 7.31 -6.88 -0.10
N ARG A 18 8.11 -6.20 0.72
CA ARG A 18 8.37 -6.59 2.10
C ARG A 18 7.89 -5.51 3.06
N ASP A 19 7.45 -5.96 4.22
CA ASP A 19 7.16 -5.07 5.32
C ASP A 19 8.46 -4.57 5.98
N HIS A 20 8.35 -3.58 6.88
CA HIS A 20 9.51 -3.01 7.56
C HIS A 20 10.31 -4.03 8.37
N HIS A 21 9.73 -5.17 8.77
CA HIS A 21 10.43 -6.27 9.44
C HIS A 21 11.13 -7.23 8.47
N GLY A 22 10.93 -7.08 7.16
CA GLY A 22 11.54 -7.90 6.11
C GLY A 22 10.75 -9.14 5.72
N PHE A 23 9.49 -9.30 6.15
CA PHE A 23 8.61 -10.37 5.71
C PHE A 23 7.86 -9.96 4.44
N PHE A 24 7.51 -10.94 3.62
CA PHE A 24 6.69 -10.67 2.44
C PHE A 24 5.27 -10.33 2.86
N VAL A 25 4.74 -9.25 2.28
CA VAL A 25 3.31 -8.93 2.41
C VAL A 25 2.50 -9.82 1.47
N GLN A 26 1.24 -10.05 1.81
CA GLN A 26 0.36 -10.86 0.98
C GLN A 26 0.04 -10.12 -0.33
N ASP A 27 -0.08 -10.85 -1.44
CA ASP A 27 -0.60 -10.26 -2.67
C ASP A 27 -2.06 -9.87 -2.48
N GLY A 28 -2.39 -8.60 -2.76
CA GLY A 28 -3.72 -8.07 -2.54
C GLY A 28 -3.80 -6.57 -2.76
N THR A 29 -5.02 -6.05 -2.62
CA THR A 29 -5.31 -4.62 -2.70
C THR A 29 -5.36 -4.04 -1.30
N TYR A 30 -4.49 -3.08 -1.02
CA TYR A 30 -4.35 -2.41 0.24
C TYR A 30 -4.85 -0.97 0.16
N GLU A 31 -5.52 -0.51 1.21
CA GLU A 31 -5.82 0.89 1.39
C GLU A 31 -4.58 1.61 1.95
N LEU A 32 -4.13 2.68 1.30
CA LEU A 32 -3.14 3.57 1.88
C LEU A 32 -3.80 4.42 2.96
N VAL A 33 -3.51 4.10 4.21
CA VAL A 33 -4.04 4.84 5.36
C VAL A 33 -3.24 6.11 5.58
N ARG A 34 -1.90 6.04 5.49
CA ARG A 34 -1.01 7.17 5.78
C ARG A 34 0.44 6.91 5.37
N LEU A 35 1.16 7.98 5.03
CA LEU A 35 2.61 7.97 4.90
C LEU A 35 3.24 8.42 6.22
N ASP A 36 4.09 7.59 6.79
CA ASP A 36 4.84 7.93 7.99
C ASP A 36 6.08 8.78 7.61
N PRO A 37 6.44 9.78 8.44
CA PRO A 37 7.56 10.70 8.16
C PRO A 37 8.92 9.99 8.13
N SER A 38 8.98 8.73 8.58
CA SER A 38 10.14 7.86 8.47
C SER A 38 10.37 7.31 7.04
N GLY A 39 9.48 7.59 6.09
CA GLY A 39 9.56 7.12 4.70
C GLY A 39 8.75 5.86 4.40
N TRP A 40 7.97 5.36 5.36
CA TRP A 40 7.16 4.14 5.20
C TRP A 40 5.70 4.46 4.87
N ALA A 41 5.08 3.64 4.02
CA ALA A 41 3.66 3.67 3.76
C ALA A 41 2.93 2.69 4.69
N PHE A 42 2.00 3.21 5.48
CA PHE A 42 1.11 2.39 6.30
C PHE A 42 -0.13 2.04 5.48
N VAL A 43 -0.23 0.76 5.13
CA VAL A 43 -1.28 0.22 4.26
C VAL A 43 -2.03 -0.90 4.96
N CYS A 44 -3.33 -1.03 4.69
CA CYS A 44 -4.18 -2.04 5.30
C CYS A 44 -4.91 -2.85 4.23
N LEU A 45 -4.78 -4.18 4.27
CA LEU A 45 -5.52 -5.09 3.39
C LEU A 45 -7.00 -5.10 3.78
N ASP A 46 -7.22 -5.07 5.09
CA ASP A 46 -8.51 -5.06 5.75
C ASP A 46 -8.39 -4.35 7.10
N ASN A 47 -9.48 -4.23 7.84
CA ASN A 47 -9.51 -3.49 9.11
C ASN A 47 -8.71 -4.14 10.26
N HIS A 48 -8.12 -5.32 10.05
CA HIS A 48 -7.30 -6.04 11.03
C HIS A 48 -5.86 -6.30 10.55
N THR A 49 -5.62 -6.26 9.24
CA THR A 49 -4.32 -6.60 8.65
C THR A 49 -3.68 -5.38 8.01
N CYS A 50 -2.68 -4.80 8.67
CA CYS A 50 -1.94 -3.64 8.18
C CYS A 50 -0.43 -3.86 8.21
N TYR A 51 0.26 -3.28 7.23
CA TYR A 51 1.69 -3.39 7.06
C TYR A 51 2.31 -2.02 6.82
N TYR A 52 3.56 -1.88 7.22
CA TYR A 52 4.41 -0.79 6.78
C TYR A 52 5.24 -1.29 5.62
N VAL A 53 4.99 -0.77 4.44
CA VAL A 53 5.72 -1.13 3.22
C VAL A 53 6.41 0.09 2.65
N ASP A 54 7.37 -0.14 1.77
CA ASP A 54 7.99 0.96 1.06
C ASP A 54 6.99 1.53 0.04
N PRO A 55 6.71 2.86 0.05
CA PRO A 55 5.76 3.48 -0.88
C PRO A 55 6.12 3.29 -2.35
N GLU A 56 7.41 3.10 -2.67
CA GLU A 56 7.85 2.88 -4.06
C GLU A 56 7.47 1.49 -4.58
N ASN A 57 7.15 0.56 -3.68
CA ASN A 57 6.71 -0.80 -4.00
C ASN A 57 5.18 -0.93 -4.07
N LEU A 58 4.44 0.17 -3.86
CA LEU A 58 3.01 0.23 -4.05
C LEU A 58 2.68 0.62 -5.49
N LEU A 59 1.88 -0.22 -6.14
CA LEU A 59 1.36 0.01 -7.47
C LEU A 59 -0.08 0.51 -7.33
N GLU A 60 -0.47 1.58 -8.00
CA GLU A 60 -1.91 1.90 -8.07
C GLU A 60 -2.61 0.70 -8.72
N CYS A 61 -3.62 0.16 -8.04
CA CYS A 61 -4.21 -1.16 -8.33
C CYS A 61 -4.82 -1.28 -9.75
N CYS A 62 -4.76 -0.23 -10.57
CA CYS A 62 -5.23 -0.23 -11.96
C CYS A 62 -4.12 -0.33 -13.02
N ASP A 63 -2.84 -0.43 -12.65
CA ASP A 63 -1.72 -0.56 -13.59
C ASP A 63 -0.96 -1.90 -13.42
N LEU A 64 -1.69 -3.01 -13.31
CA LEU A 64 -1.15 -4.31 -13.69
C LEU A 64 -1.58 -4.62 -15.12
N GLU A 65 -1.07 -3.84 -16.09
CA GLU A 65 -0.94 -4.38 -17.44
C GLU A 65 0.08 -5.52 -17.35
N GLU A 66 -0.43 -6.76 -17.27
CA GLU A 66 0.29 -7.96 -17.67
C GLU A 66 0.77 -7.73 -19.11
N HIS A 67 1.97 -7.18 -19.29
CA HIS A 67 2.56 -7.15 -20.62
C HIS A 67 3.18 -8.53 -20.90
N PRO A 68 2.75 -9.21 -21.98
CA PRO A 68 3.09 -10.60 -22.29
C PRO A 68 4.56 -10.85 -22.62
#